data_AF-A0A7S1IXL3-F1
#
_entry.id   AF-A0A7S1IXL3-F1
#
_cell.length_a   1.000
_cell.length_b   1.000
_cell.length_c   1.000
_cell.angle_alpha   90.00
_cell.angle_beta   90.00
_cell.angle_gamma   90.00
#
_symmetry.space_group_name_H-M   'P 1'
#
loop_
_entity.id
_entity.type
_entity.pdbx_description
1 polymer ?
#
loop_
_entity_poly.entity_id
_entity_poly.type
_entity_poly.pdbx_seq_one_letter_code
_entity_poly.pdbx_strand_id
1 'polypeptide(L)'
;PAVYDWDKDDALSEAPLDDEADLPPHEVWYEALAELYAVDDAEGDACLASCLQLKGNQVLPSIFTLLFHIWLFEADHCTLSRLHMFLRGLHKLFWSDMEQNAYIYRGLYVHLVDLGLPHVHSLLPPGEDPDADLQETSPATVQAANKPVFDDLVSIACKYFFYYCDPTTLGLFLEKLEPLSSNGELALPLCDVLIREACLQLEAIKTKEVLDRLIGDLQHCKDWLPAVSLLEREKLVRALYSLMTAGGPRYAQRSTRHIAKATLEVLCPEGRWTRKWINVCFRLLHQHYFSWIKSLVLYLRDKAWQQVLWLYGLLLSPFSAPKNDYPTKTL
;
A
#
# COMPACT_ATOMS: atom_id res chain seq x y z
N PRO A 1 -27.77 27.29 -13.68
CA PRO A 1 -26.95 26.22 -13.07
C PRO A 1 -25.48 26.61 -13.09
N ALA A 2 -24.96 27.07 -11.95
CA ALA A 2 -23.55 27.42 -11.81
C ALA A 2 -22.69 26.17 -12.08
N VAL A 3 -21.77 26.29 -13.04
CA VAL A 3 -20.75 25.28 -13.31
C VAL A 3 -19.80 25.31 -12.12
N TYR A 4 -19.86 24.27 -11.29
CA TYR A 4 -18.97 24.10 -10.16
C TYR A 4 -17.59 23.75 -10.73
N ASP A 5 -16.62 24.61 -10.47
CA ASP A 5 -15.24 24.56 -10.93
C ASP A 5 -14.47 23.57 -10.03
N TRP A 6 -14.05 22.44 -10.60
CA TRP A 6 -13.49 21.29 -9.86
C TRP A 6 -12.01 21.45 -9.51
N ASP A 7 -11.36 22.50 -10.01
CA ASP A 7 -9.91 22.73 -9.82
C ASP A 7 -9.60 23.53 -8.53
N LYS A 8 -10.61 23.83 -7.69
CA LYS A 8 -10.41 24.62 -6.46
C LYS A 8 -10.27 23.82 -5.17
N ASP A 9 -10.51 22.51 -5.21
CA ASP A 9 -10.35 21.62 -4.05
C ASP A 9 -9.01 20.85 -4.07
N ASP A 10 -8.11 21.14 -5.03
CA ASP A 10 -6.72 20.65 -5.05
C ASP A 10 -5.82 21.34 -4.00
N ALA A 11 -6.39 22.18 -3.14
CA ALA A 11 -5.82 22.43 -1.81
C ALA A 11 -6.07 21.21 -0.91
N LEU A 12 -5.58 20.04 -1.35
CA LEU A 12 -5.21 18.98 -0.44
C LEU A 12 -4.25 19.62 0.55
N SER A 13 -4.77 19.90 1.75
CA SER A 13 -4.05 19.86 3.02
C SER A 13 -2.64 19.29 2.81
N GLU A 14 -1.69 20.19 2.57
CA GLU A 14 -0.27 19.92 2.73
C GLU A 14 -0.15 19.44 4.18
N ALA A 15 -0.13 18.12 4.35
CA ALA A 15 0.43 17.55 5.56
C ALA A 15 1.86 18.07 5.59
N PRO A 16 2.34 18.62 6.72
CA PRO A 16 3.65 19.24 6.76
C PRO A 16 4.69 18.15 6.51
N LEU A 17 5.25 18.11 5.31
CA LEU A 17 6.37 17.24 4.95
C LEU A 17 7.72 17.98 5.00
N ASP A 18 7.76 19.27 5.37
CA ASP A 18 8.99 20.06 5.25
C ASP A 18 9.42 20.84 6.52
N ASP A 19 8.75 20.72 7.67
CA ASP A 19 9.13 21.48 8.89
C ASP A 19 9.84 20.64 9.98
N GLU A 20 10.12 19.35 9.75
CA GLU A 20 10.82 18.49 10.71
C GLU A 20 12.35 18.43 10.51
N ALA A 21 12.89 19.21 9.56
CA ALA A 21 14.32 19.25 9.26
C ALA A 21 15.16 20.02 10.31
N ASP A 22 14.52 20.79 11.20
CA ASP A 22 15.21 21.69 12.15
C ASP A 22 14.95 21.38 13.64
N LEU A 23 14.27 20.27 13.97
CA LEU A 23 14.19 19.79 15.34
C LEU A 23 15.42 18.90 15.62
N PRO A 24 16.18 19.12 16.72
CA PRO A 24 17.24 18.21 17.10
C PRO A 24 16.64 16.80 17.22
N PRO A 25 17.36 15.73 16.81
CA PRO A 25 16.85 14.38 16.92
C PRO A 25 16.47 14.19 18.39
N HIS A 26 15.17 14.05 18.65
CA HIS A 26 14.72 13.68 19.98
C HIS A 26 15.21 12.25 20.17
N GLU A 27 16.38 12.09 20.80
CA GLU A 27 16.89 10.78 21.22
C GLU A 27 15.76 10.08 21.95
N VAL A 28 15.21 9.05 21.33
CA VAL A 28 14.08 8.35 21.91
C VAL A 28 14.64 7.54 23.05
N TRP A 29 14.03 7.63 24.24
CA TRP A 29 14.54 7.03 25.46
C TRP A 29 14.92 5.54 25.33
N TYR A 30 14.27 4.81 24.42
CA TYR A 30 14.54 3.40 24.19
C TYR A 30 15.87 3.16 23.46
N GLU A 31 16.34 4.10 22.63
CA GLU A 31 17.62 4.02 21.91
C GLU A 31 18.77 4.20 22.90
N ALA A 32 18.70 5.23 23.74
CA ALA A 32 19.69 5.48 24.79
C ALA A 32 19.80 4.31 25.80
N LEU A 33 18.69 3.68 26.16
CA LEU A 33 18.72 2.50 27.03
C LEU A 33 19.26 1.25 26.34
N ALA A 34 18.95 1.05 25.06
CA ALA A 34 19.47 -0.09 24.32
C ALA A 34 20.98 0.01 24.10
N GLU A 35 21.51 1.21 23.88
CA GLU A 35 22.95 1.47 23.83
C GLU A 35 23.63 1.16 25.16
N LEU A 36 23.03 1.58 26.29
CA LEU A 36 23.56 1.30 27.62
C LEU A 36 23.73 -0.21 27.86
N TYR A 37 22.70 -1.00 27.54
CA TYR A 37 22.75 -2.45 27.70
C TYR A 37 23.66 -3.14 26.70
N ALA A 38 23.89 -2.56 25.51
CA ALA A 38 24.89 -3.04 24.57
C ALA A 38 26.33 -2.85 25.09
N VAL A 39 26.58 -1.77 25.85
CA VAL A 39 27.91 -1.48 26.43
C VAL A 39 28.19 -2.32 27.69
N ASP A 40 27.20 -2.51 28.57
CA ASP A 40 27.34 -3.30 29.80
C ASP A 40 26.50 -4.59 29.76
N ASP A 41 27.13 -5.66 29.26
CA ASP A 41 26.53 -6.99 29.12
C ASP A 41 26.02 -7.57 30.45
N ALA A 42 26.69 -7.25 31.57
CA ALA A 42 26.29 -7.75 32.89
C ALA A 42 24.99 -7.10 33.39
N GLU A 43 24.81 -5.81 33.13
CA GLU A 43 23.55 -5.12 33.41
C GLU A 43 22.42 -5.59 32.49
N GLY A 44 22.73 -5.83 31.21
CA GLY A 44 21.81 -6.41 30.22
C GLY A 44 21.27 -7.76 30.68
N ASP A 45 22.14 -8.68 31.09
CA ASP A 45 21.76 -10.01 31.58
C ASP A 45 20.95 -9.97 32.89
N ALA A 46 21.30 -9.08 33.82
CA ALA A 46 20.56 -8.89 35.07
C ALA A 46 19.13 -8.35 34.81
N CYS A 47 19.00 -7.41 33.88
CA CYS A 47 17.72 -6.86 33.45
C CYS A 47 16.90 -7.93 32.71
N LEU A 48 17.53 -8.71 31.82
CA LEU A 48 16.92 -9.82 31.12
C LEU A 48 16.38 -10.87 32.11
N ALA A 49 17.16 -11.25 33.12
CA ALA A 49 16.72 -12.21 34.14
C ALA A 49 15.44 -11.72 34.86
N SER A 50 15.33 -10.42 35.10
CA SER A 50 14.14 -9.78 35.67
C SER A 50 12.96 -9.77 34.68
N CYS A 51 13.21 -9.45 33.41
CA CYS A 51 12.21 -9.51 32.34
C CYS A 51 11.66 -10.93 32.13
N LEU A 52 12.50 -11.96 32.24
CA LEU A 52 12.09 -13.36 32.08
C LEU A 52 11.19 -13.86 33.23
N GLN A 53 11.20 -13.21 34.40
CA GLN A 53 10.24 -13.49 35.46
C GLN A 53 8.82 -13.03 35.09
N LEU A 54 8.70 -12.12 34.12
CA LEU A 54 7.43 -11.56 33.64
C LEU A 54 6.89 -12.29 32.40
N LYS A 55 7.36 -13.51 32.09
CA LYS A 55 7.00 -14.29 30.88
C LYS A 55 5.49 -14.46 30.60
N GLY A 56 4.62 -14.22 31.59
CA GLY A 56 3.17 -14.23 31.41
C GLY A 56 2.54 -12.90 30.97
N ASN A 57 3.29 -11.80 30.97
CA ASN A 57 2.77 -10.46 30.66
C ASN A 57 2.71 -10.22 29.14
N GLN A 58 1.58 -9.72 28.66
CA GLN A 58 1.37 -9.37 27.25
C GLN A 58 2.26 -8.19 26.79
N VAL A 59 2.71 -7.34 27.71
CA VAL A 59 3.53 -6.16 27.41
C VAL A 59 5.02 -6.51 27.31
N LEU A 60 5.44 -7.63 27.90
CA LEU A 60 6.85 -8.03 27.95
C LEU A 60 7.53 -8.05 26.57
N PRO A 61 6.95 -8.61 25.49
CA PRO A 61 7.60 -8.61 24.19
C PRO A 61 7.95 -7.21 23.67
N SER A 62 7.06 -6.24 23.90
CA SER A 62 7.29 -4.84 23.48
C SER A 62 8.41 -4.20 24.29
N ILE A 63 8.42 -4.39 25.62
CA ILE A 63 9.49 -3.88 26.49
C ILE A 63 10.84 -4.53 26.12
N PHE A 64 10.85 -5.85 25.93
CA PHE A 64 12.05 -6.58 25.53
C PHE A 64 12.62 -6.05 24.21
N THR A 65 11.76 -5.82 23.23
CA THR A 65 12.17 -5.29 21.92
C THR A 65 12.77 -3.89 22.04
N LEU A 66 12.16 -3.01 22.83
CA LEU A 66 12.66 -1.65 23.01
C LEU A 66 14.02 -1.62 23.71
N LEU A 67 14.18 -2.40 24.79
CA LEU A 67 15.40 -2.36 25.62
C LEU A 67 16.58 -3.13 25.03
N PHE A 68 16.34 -4.21 24.29
CA PHE A 68 17.40 -5.15 23.93
C PHE A 68 17.62 -5.27 22.41
N HIS A 69 17.04 -4.42 21.57
CA HIS A 69 17.20 -4.55 20.11
C HIS A 69 18.65 -4.42 19.64
N ILE A 70 19.44 -3.51 20.21
CA ILE A 70 20.87 -3.35 19.89
C ILE A 70 21.66 -4.52 20.48
N TRP A 71 21.51 -4.74 21.80
CA TRP A 71 22.16 -5.83 22.53
C TRP A 71 21.94 -7.22 21.90
N LEU A 72 20.75 -7.49 21.36
CA LEU A 72 20.43 -8.78 20.75
C LEU A 72 21.29 -9.10 19.52
N PHE A 73 21.65 -8.09 18.71
CA PHE A 73 22.35 -8.26 17.45
C PHE A 73 23.84 -7.87 17.52
N GLU A 74 24.24 -6.98 18.43
CA GLU A 74 25.65 -6.58 18.58
C GLU A 74 26.46 -7.52 19.49
N ALA A 75 25.81 -8.14 20.48
CA ALA A 75 26.47 -9.00 21.46
C ALA A 75 26.21 -10.52 21.23
N ASP A 76 25.80 -10.91 20.02
CA ASP A 76 25.57 -12.32 19.59
C ASP A 76 24.63 -13.13 20.49
N HIS A 77 23.71 -12.47 21.18
CA HIS A 77 22.78 -13.10 22.12
C HIS A 77 21.52 -13.69 21.45
N CYS A 78 21.58 -13.90 20.14
CA CYS A 78 20.50 -14.37 19.29
C CYS A 78 20.13 -15.84 19.56
N THR A 79 19.23 -16.07 20.52
CA THR A 79 18.57 -17.38 20.69
C THR A 79 17.18 -17.37 20.07
N LEU A 80 16.70 -18.52 19.58
CA LEU A 80 15.37 -18.65 18.93
C LEU A 80 14.24 -18.12 19.83
N SER A 81 14.29 -18.38 21.13
CA SER A 81 13.29 -17.87 22.08
C SER A 81 13.33 -16.34 22.21
N ARG A 82 14.52 -15.72 22.15
CA ARG A 82 14.67 -14.26 22.23
C ARG A 82 14.22 -13.61 20.91
N LEU A 83 14.58 -14.20 19.76
CA LEU A 83 14.11 -13.74 18.45
C LEU A 83 12.58 -13.82 18.32
N HIS A 84 11.93 -14.86 18.83
CA HIS A 84 10.47 -14.93 18.82
C HIS A 84 9.83 -13.84 19.72
N MET A 85 10.43 -13.56 20.87
CA MET A 85 9.98 -12.49 21.76
C MET A 85 10.15 -11.12 21.10
N PHE A 86 11.29 -10.91 20.44
CA PHE A 86 11.60 -9.72 19.66
C PHE A 86 10.60 -9.52 18.51
N LEU A 87 10.40 -10.54 17.68
CA LEU A 87 9.45 -10.53 16.56
C LEU A 87 8.03 -10.15 17.02
N ARG A 88 7.57 -10.73 18.13
CA ARG A 88 6.26 -10.44 18.69
C ARG A 88 6.15 -9.01 19.22
N GLY A 89 7.24 -8.45 19.76
CA GLY A 89 7.28 -7.07 20.20
C GLY A 89 7.32 -6.09 19.02
N LEU A 90 8.15 -6.34 18.01
CA LEU A 90 8.19 -5.57 16.76
C LEU A 90 6.80 -5.45 16.13
N HIS A 91 6.11 -6.58 15.99
CA HIS A 91 4.78 -6.58 15.40
C HIS A 91 3.81 -5.66 16.16
N LYS A 92 3.84 -5.69 17.50
CA LYS A 92 2.98 -4.85 18.34
C LYS A 92 3.36 -3.37 18.27
N LEU A 93 4.64 -3.06 18.33
CA LEU A 93 5.15 -1.69 18.32
C LEU A 93 4.88 -1.02 16.98
N PHE A 94 5.23 -1.69 15.88
CA PHE A 94 5.01 -1.16 14.54
C PHE A 94 3.53 -1.05 14.18
N TRP A 95 2.71 -2.02 14.62
CA TRP A 95 1.26 -1.92 14.46
C TRP A 95 0.68 -0.74 15.26
N SER A 96 1.18 -0.49 16.47
CA SER A 96 0.75 0.65 17.29
C SER A 96 1.08 1.99 16.62
N ASP A 97 2.28 2.13 16.07
CA ASP A 97 2.67 3.34 15.32
C ASP A 97 1.75 3.56 14.12
N MET A 98 1.48 2.50 13.37
CA MET A 98 0.60 2.55 12.22
C MET A 98 -0.86 2.88 12.59
N GLU A 99 -1.39 2.38 13.71
CA GLU A 99 -2.73 2.74 14.18
C GLU A 99 -2.82 4.20 14.63
N GLN A 100 -1.78 4.69 15.30
CA GLN A 100 -1.70 6.06 15.81
C GLN A 100 -1.21 7.06 14.76
N ASN A 101 -0.81 6.59 13.58
CA ASN A 101 -0.18 7.39 12.53
C ASN A 101 1.04 8.17 13.06
N ALA A 102 1.88 7.49 13.86
CA ALA A 102 3.09 8.02 14.47
C ALA A 102 4.33 7.27 13.94
N TYR A 103 5.51 7.88 14.08
CA TYR A 103 6.78 7.36 13.57
C TYR A 103 7.82 7.14 14.68
N ILE A 104 7.34 6.82 15.89
CA ILE A 104 8.16 6.76 17.10
C ILE A 104 9.22 5.65 16.98
N TYR A 105 8.86 4.51 16.41
CA TYR A 105 9.73 3.33 16.30
C TYR A 105 10.43 3.22 14.93
N ARG A 106 10.54 4.32 14.19
CA ARG A 106 11.25 4.35 12.90
C ARG A 106 12.72 3.95 13.06
N GLY A 107 13.40 4.44 14.10
CA GLY A 107 14.79 4.06 14.38
C GLY A 107 14.96 2.56 14.58
N LEU A 108 14.06 1.93 15.33
CA LEU A 108 14.01 0.48 15.52
C LEU A 108 13.80 -0.29 14.19
N TYR A 109 12.97 0.22 13.28
CA TYR A 109 12.79 -0.37 11.94
C TYR A 109 14.07 -0.29 11.10
N VAL A 110 14.73 0.88 11.08
CA VAL A 110 16.01 1.06 10.37
C VAL A 110 17.06 0.12 10.93
N HIS A 111 17.19 0.01 12.25
CA HIS A 111 18.11 -0.93 12.90
C HIS A 111 17.81 -2.39 12.52
N LEU A 112 16.54 -2.80 12.47
CA LEU A 112 16.16 -4.14 12.03
C LEU A 112 16.64 -4.44 10.60
N VAL A 113 16.43 -3.52 9.67
CA VAL A 113 16.79 -3.70 8.26
C VAL A 113 18.31 -3.62 8.05
N ASP A 114 18.98 -2.73 8.78
CA ASP A 114 20.40 -2.43 8.59
C ASP A 114 21.33 -3.41 9.31
N LEU A 115 21.00 -3.79 10.54
CA LEU A 115 21.84 -4.66 11.36
C LEU A 115 21.17 -6.01 11.62
N GLY A 116 19.88 -6.02 11.96
CA GLY A 116 19.17 -7.23 12.38
C GLY A 116 19.08 -8.32 11.31
N LEU A 117 18.61 -7.98 10.10
CA LEU A 117 18.46 -8.94 9.01
C LEU A 117 19.80 -9.52 8.52
N PRO A 118 20.85 -8.71 8.24
CA PRO A 118 22.15 -9.24 7.86
C PRO A 118 22.79 -10.09 8.96
N HIS A 119 22.63 -9.70 10.23
CA HIS A 119 23.17 -10.43 11.35
C HIS A 119 22.50 -11.81 11.49
N VAL A 120 21.16 -11.88 11.48
CA VAL A 120 20.46 -13.18 11.56
C VAL A 120 20.78 -14.05 10.35
N HIS A 121 20.93 -13.49 9.16
CA HIS A 121 21.38 -14.23 7.99
C HIS A 121 22.81 -14.78 8.19
N SER A 122 23.73 -14.04 8.80
CA SER A 122 25.08 -14.57 9.11
C SER A 122 25.07 -15.75 10.11
N LEU A 123 24.02 -15.85 10.94
CA LEU A 123 23.79 -16.98 11.84
C LEU A 123 23.17 -18.19 11.12
N LEU A 124 22.65 -18.02 9.90
CA LEU A 124 22.35 -19.13 9.01
C LEU A 124 23.66 -19.53 8.30
N PRO A 125 24.23 -20.72 8.54
CA PRO A 125 25.45 -21.13 7.85
C PRO A 125 25.20 -21.20 6.33
N PRO A 126 26.15 -20.75 5.49
CA PRO A 126 25.99 -20.75 4.04
C PRO A 126 25.76 -22.18 3.56
N GLY A 127 24.83 -22.33 2.61
CA GLY A 127 24.47 -23.62 2.04
C GLY A 127 25.67 -24.39 1.48
N GLU A 128 25.82 -25.63 1.94
CA GLU A 128 26.55 -26.74 1.32
C GLU A 128 27.93 -26.42 0.71
N ASP A 129 28.98 -26.42 1.54
CA ASP A 129 30.27 -26.93 1.08
C ASP A 129 30.18 -28.48 1.05
N PRO A 130 30.36 -29.14 -0.11
CA PRO A 130 30.18 -30.59 -0.23
C PRO A 130 31.24 -31.44 0.48
N ASP A 131 32.24 -30.83 1.12
CA ASP A 131 33.41 -31.52 1.69
C ASP A 131 33.59 -31.34 3.22
N ALA A 132 32.61 -30.79 3.95
CA ALA A 132 32.72 -30.59 5.40
C ALA A 132 32.36 -31.86 6.20
N ASP A 133 33.36 -32.74 6.36
CA ASP A 133 33.30 -33.95 7.18
C ASP A 133 32.99 -33.66 8.67
N LEU A 134 32.00 -34.41 9.18
CA LEU A 134 31.93 -35.03 10.51
C LEU A 134 32.42 -34.20 11.73
N GLN A 135 31.51 -33.52 12.45
CA GLN A 135 31.14 -33.85 13.84
C GLN A 135 30.13 -32.82 14.44
N GLU A 136 29.21 -33.34 15.25
CA GLU A 136 28.38 -32.67 16.27
C GLU A 136 27.20 -31.77 15.84
N THR A 137 25.99 -32.30 16.05
CA THR A 137 24.64 -31.72 15.79
C THR A 137 24.42 -31.28 14.34
N SER A 138 23.64 -32.07 13.59
CA SER A 138 23.40 -31.85 12.16
C SER A 138 23.05 -30.38 11.84
N PRO A 139 23.90 -29.64 11.10
CA PRO A 139 23.67 -28.22 10.77
C PRO A 139 22.32 -28.01 10.07
N ALA A 140 21.84 -29.02 9.33
CA ALA A 140 20.52 -29.06 8.71
C ALA A 140 19.34 -28.94 9.71
N THR A 141 19.46 -29.41 10.95
CA THR A 141 18.38 -29.34 11.95
C THR A 141 18.26 -27.95 12.57
N VAL A 142 19.40 -27.28 12.78
CA VAL A 142 19.44 -25.89 13.27
C VAL A 142 18.97 -24.93 12.17
N GLN A 143 19.38 -25.16 10.91
CA GLN A 143 18.87 -24.43 9.74
C GLN A 143 17.35 -24.53 9.61
N ALA A 144 16.78 -25.74 9.70
CA ALA A 144 15.33 -25.94 9.61
C ALA A 144 14.54 -25.22 10.73
N ALA A 145 15.15 -25.05 11.91
CA ALA A 145 14.52 -24.37 13.04
C ALA A 145 14.61 -22.83 12.96
N ASN A 146 15.70 -22.28 12.40
CA ASN A 146 15.93 -20.84 12.31
C ASN A 146 15.32 -20.20 11.06
N LYS A 147 15.20 -20.96 9.96
CA LYS A 147 14.56 -20.55 8.70
C LYS A 147 13.18 -19.88 8.88
N PRO A 148 12.20 -20.46 9.62
CA PRO A 148 10.89 -19.81 9.76
C PRO A 148 10.94 -18.47 10.50
N VAL A 149 11.86 -18.31 11.46
CA VAL A 149 12.00 -17.04 12.20
C VAL A 149 12.61 -15.97 11.31
N PHE A 150 13.54 -16.36 10.44
CA PHE A 150 14.10 -15.47 9.43
C PHE A 150 13.05 -15.03 8.40
N ASP A 151 12.27 -15.99 7.87
CA ASP A 151 11.14 -15.71 6.98
C ASP A 151 10.14 -14.71 7.62
N ASP A 152 9.85 -14.89 8.91
CA ASP A 152 8.97 -13.99 9.66
C ASP A 152 9.58 -12.58 9.86
N LEU A 153 10.90 -12.47 10.10
CA LEU A 153 11.58 -11.18 10.20
C LEU A 153 11.58 -10.42 8.87
N VAL A 154 11.86 -11.12 7.77
CA VAL A 154 11.78 -10.55 6.42
C VAL A 154 10.34 -10.13 6.10
N SER A 155 9.35 -10.95 6.45
CA SER A 155 7.93 -10.60 6.32
C SER A 155 7.59 -9.32 7.10
N ILE A 156 8.06 -9.14 8.34
CA ILE A 156 7.87 -7.90 9.09
C ILE A 156 8.54 -6.71 8.41
N ALA A 157 9.77 -6.86 7.93
CA ALA A 157 10.49 -5.79 7.24
C ALA A 157 9.74 -5.36 5.98
N CYS A 158 9.31 -6.31 5.15
CA CYS A 158 8.51 -6.08 3.96
C CYS A 158 7.15 -5.43 4.29
N LYS A 159 6.48 -5.92 5.34
CA LYS A 159 5.18 -5.41 5.78
C LYS A 159 5.25 -3.92 6.10
N TYR A 160 6.23 -3.47 6.89
CA TYR A 160 6.27 -2.06 7.31
C TYR A 160 7.12 -1.15 6.41
N PHE A 161 7.62 -1.66 5.28
CA PHE A 161 8.44 -0.89 4.33
C PHE A 161 7.76 0.39 3.87
N PHE A 162 6.56 0.30 3.26
CA PHE A 162 5.83 1.47 2.77
C PHE A 162 5.37 2.43 3.88
N TYR A 163 5.45 2.01 5.14
CA TYR A 163 5.10 2.88 6.26
C TYR A 163 6.28 3.73 6.74
N TYR A 164 7.47 3.13 6.90
CA TYR A 164 8.63 3.81 7.48
C TYR A 164 9.64 4.36 6.46
N CYS A 165 9.63 3.83 5.25
CA CYS A 165 10.56 4.19 4.18
C CYS A 165 9.86 4.97 3.07
N ASP A 166 10.64 5.82 2.39
CA ASP A 166 10.20 6.45 1.15
C ASP A 166 10.08 5.38 0.05
N PRO A 167 8.93 5.26 -0.65
CA PRO A 167 8.76 4.28 -1.73
C PRO A 167 9.78 4.40 -2.86
N THR A 168 10.44 5.55 -3.05
CA THR A 168 11.51 5.68 -4.04
C THR A 168 12.73 4.79 -3.72
N THR A 169 12.94 4.47 -2.44
CA THR A 169 14.04 3.63 -1.96
C THR A 169 13.79 2.14 -2.13
N LEU A 170 12.62 1.73 -2.67
CA LEU A 170 12.23 0.34 -2.84
C LEU A 170 13.27 -0.48 -3.61
N GLY A 171 13.86 0.09 -4.66
CA GLY A 171 14.90 -0.60 -5.43
C GLY A 171 16.14 -0.92 -4.59
N LEU A 172 16.62 0.06 -3.81
CA LEU A 172 17.78 -0.13 -2.92
C LEU A 172 17.48 -1.12 -1.80
N PHE A 173 16.26 -1.09 -1.26
CA PHE A 173 15.81 -2.05 -0.26
C PHE A 173 15.78 -3.48 -0.81
N LEU A 174 15.24 -3.67 -2.02
CA LEU A 174 15.21 -4.99 -2.66
C LEU A 174 16.62 -5.48 -2.99
N GLU A 175 17.50 -4.62 -3.51
CA GLU A 175 18.90 -4.95 -3.80
C GLU A 175 19.66 -5.35 -2.52
N LYS A 176 19.42 -4.65 -1.41
CA LYS A 176 20.01 -4.97 -0.10
C LYS A 176 19.57 -6.34 0.43
N LEU A 177 18.33 -6.73 0.16
CA LEU A 177 17.75 -7.99 0.65
C LEU A 177 17.86 -9.14 -0.36
N GLU A 178 18.16 -8.87 -1.63
CA GLU A 178 18.39 -9.86 -2.67
C GLU A 178 19.42 -10.95 -2.30
N PRO A 179 20.61 -10.63 -1.75
CA PRO A 179 21.56 -11.67 -1.34
C PRO A 179 21.01 -12.60 -0.26
N LEU A 180 20.07 -12.11 0.55
CA LEU A 180 19.41 -12.88 1.60
C LEU A 180 18.33 -13.82 1.04
N SER A 181 17.86 -13.56 -0.18
CA SER A 181 16.85 -14.38 -0.87
C SER A 181 17.48 -15.40 -1.82
N SER A 182 18.66 -15.13 -2.39
CA SER A 182 19.27 -15.94 -3.46
C SER A 182 19.80 -17.30 -2.99
N ASN A 183 20.06 -17.48 -1.70
CA ASN A 183 20.61 -18.73 -1.14
C ASN A 183 19.56 -19.85 -0.94
N GLY A 184 18.32 -19.67 -1.44
CA GLY A 184 17.22 -20.63 -1.20
C GLY A 184 16.66 -20.59 0.24
N GLU A 185 17.03 -19.56 0.99
CA GLU A 185 16.67 -19.36 2.38
C GLU A 185 15.25 -18.85 2.55
N LEU A 186 14.71 -18.10 1.59
CA LEU A 186 13.32 -17.64 1.63
C LEU A 186 12.37 -18.63 0.96
N ALA A 187 11.21 -18.88 1.56
CA ALA A 187 10.21 -19.79 0.99
C ALA A 187 9.55 -19.26 -0.30
N LEU A 188 9.58 -17.95 -0.51
CA LEU A 188 9.00 -17.23 -1.66
C LEU A 188 9.99 -16.17 -2.15
N PRO A 189 9.90 -15.72 -3.42
CA PRO A 189 10.65 -14.57 -3.88
C PRO A 189 10.35 -13.33 -3.02
N LEU A 190 11.36 -12.50 -2.74
CA LEU A 190 11.20 -11.31 -1.90
C LEU A 190 10.09 -10.36 -2.39
N CYS A 191 9.99 -10.17 -3.72
CA CYS A 191 8.94 -9.36 -4.32
C CYS A 191 7.54 -9.92 -4.03
N ASP A 192 7.38 -11.26 -3.98
CA ASP A 192 6.11 -11.91 -3.66
C ASP A 192 5.76 -11.72 -2.18
N VAL A 193 6.74 -11.84 -1.29
CA VAL A 193 6.56 -11.58 0.16
C VAL A 193 6.11 -10.14 0.37
N LEU A 194 6.76 -9.17 -0.28
CA LEU A 194 6.42 -7.76 -0.18
C LEU A 194 4.99 -7.47 -0.65
N ILE A 195 4.59 -7.97 -1.82
CA ILE A 195 3.22 -7.77 -2.32
C ILE A 195 2.19 -8.48 -1.44
N ARG A 196 2.50 -9.70 -0.97
CA ARG A 196 1.62 -10.45 -0.08
C ARG A 196 1.37 -9.69 1.23
N GLU A 197 2.42 -9.19 1.88
CA GLU A 197 2.28 -8.45 3.13
C GLU A 197 1.56 -7.11 2.93
N ALA A 198 1.81 -6.42 1.82
CA ALA A 198 1.06 -5.21 1.47
C ALA A 198 -0.43 -5.51 1.26
N CYS A 199 -0.80 -6.63 0.63
CA CYS A 199 -2.19 -7.04 0.49
C CYS A 199 -2.86 -7.30 1.84
N LEU A 200 -2.16 -7.97 2.77
CA LEU A 200 -2.65 -8.21 4.11
C LEU A 200 -2.86 -6.91 4.89
N GLN A 201 -1.98 -5.92 4.70
CA GLN A 201 -2.14 -4.60 5.31
C GLN A 201 -3.33 -3.83 4.75
N LEU A 202 -3.55 -3.84 3.42
CA LEU A 202 -4.70 -3.18 2.81
C LEU A 202 -6.04 -3.65 3.38
N GLU A 203 -6.13 -4.93 3.79
CA GLU A 203 -7.33 -5.50 4.41
C GLU A 203 -7.43 -5.21 5.92
N ALA A 204 -6.29 -5.04 6.60
CA ALA A 204 -6.24 -4.90 8.05
C ALA A 204 -6.30 -3.44 8.54
N ILE A 205 -5.79 -2.48 7.75
CA ILE A 205 -5.73 -1.06 8.13
C ILE A 205 -7.13 -0.46 8.16
N LYS A 206 -7.46 0.21 9.26
CA LYS A 206 -8.72 0.94 9.45
C LYS A 206 -8.54 2.46 9.37
N THR A 207 -7.34 2.95 9.65
CA THR A 207 -7.00 4.38 9.62
C THR A 207 -6.95 4.86 8.18
N LYS A 208 -7.71 5.90 7.88
CA LYS A 208 -7.90 6.37 6.51
C LYS A 208 -6.62 6.94 5.92
N GLU A 209 -5.92 7.79 6.67
CA GLU A 209 -4.73 8.49 6.19
C GLU A 209 -3.62 7.51 5.82
N VAL A 210 -3.41 6.50 6.68
CA VAL A 210 -2.40 5.46 6.46
C VAL A 210 -2.77 4.57 5.28
N LEU A 211 -4.05 4.21 5.15
CA LEU A 211 -4.53 3.42 4.02
C LEU A 211 -4.38 4.17 2.69
N ASP A 212 -4.79 5.44 2.65
CA ASP A 212 -4.69 6.29 1.47
C ASP A 212 -3.22 6.46 1.03
N ARG A 213 -2.29 6.66 1.99
CA ARG A 213 -0.85 6.69 1.74
C ARG A 213 -0.32 5.37 1.18
N LEU A 214 -0.58 4.24 1.86
CA LEU A 214 -0.15 2.92 1.41
C LEU A 214 -0.62 2.60 -0.02
N ILE A 215 -1.88 2.90 -0.34
CA ILE A 215 -2.42 2.69 -1.70
C ILE A 215 -1.69 3.59 -2.71
N GLY A 216 -1.36 4.83 -2.35
CA GLY A 216 -0.57 5.73 -3.19
C GLY A 216 0.84 5.18 -3.42
N ASP A 217 1.51 4.76 -2.36
CA ASP A 217 2.90 4.32 -2.39
C ASP A 217 3.09 3.04 -3.20
N LEU A 218 2.09 2.15 -3.23
CA LEU A 218 2.07 0.96 -4.08
C LEU A 218 2.24 1.25 -5.57
N GLN A 219 2.01 2.48 -6.04
CA GLN A 219 2.27 2.86 -7.44
C GLN A 219 3.74 2.66 -7.83
N HIS A 220 4.66 2.78 -6.87
CA HIS A 220 6.09 2.62 -7.09
C HIS A 220 6.52 1.16 -7.28
N CYS A 221 5.66 0.19 -6.93
CA CYS A 221 5.89 -1.22 -7.24
C CYS A 221 5.75 -1.56 -8.71
N LYS A 222 5.30 -0.63 -9.57
CA LYS A 222 4.99 -0.89 -10.98
C LYS A 222 6.15 -1.55 -11.73
N ASP A 223 7.37 -1.08 -11.51
CA ASP A 223 8.54 -1.57 -12.26
C ASP A 223 8.99 -2.96 -11.80
N TRP A 224 8.65 -3.33 -10.55
CA TRP A 224 8.95 -4.62 -9.93
C TRP A 224 7.81 -5.64 -10.07
N LEU A 225 6.60 -5.18 -10.39
CA LEU A 225 5.43 -6.03 -10.59
C LEU A 225 5.63 -7.16 -11.61
N PRO A 226 6.40 -7.02 -12.71
CA PRO A 226 6.68 -8.12 -13.63
C PRO A 226 7.42 -9.30 -12.99
N ALA A 227 8.27 -9.05 -11.98
CA ALA A 227 9.04 -10.05 -11.26
C ALA A 227 8.21 -10.84 -10.24
N VAL A 228 7.07 -10.30 -9.81
CA VAL A 228 6.15 -10.93 -8.86
C VAL A 228 5.42 -12.11 -9.52
N SER A 229 5.12 -13.17 -8.79
CA SER A 229 4.30 -14.27 -9.31
C SER A 229 2.91 -13.80 -9.76
N LEU A 230 2.32 -14.50 -10.73
CA LEU A 230 0.98 -14.18 -11.24
C LEU A 230 -0.07 -14.20 -10.12
N LEU A 231 0.07 -15.14 -9.18
CA LEU A 231 -0.86 -15.32 -8.06
C LEU A 231 -0.91 -14.10 -7.14
N GLU A 232 0.25 -13.59 -6.71
CA GLU A 232 0.29 -12.42 -5.81
C GLU A 232 -0.13 -11.14 -6.54
N ARG A 233 0.18 -11.01 -7.83
CA ARG A 233 -0.35 -9.93 -8.69
C ARG A 233 -1.87 -9.94 -8.73
N GLU A 234 -2.49 -11.09 -8.94
CA GLU A 234 -3.95 -11.22 -8.96
C GLU A 234 -4.59 -10.89 -7.61
N LYS A 235 -3.96 -11.31 -6.50
CA LYS A 235 -4.40 -10.95 -5.15
C LYS A 235 -4.36 -9.45 -4.91
N LEU A 236 -3.27 -8.79 -5.30
CA LEU A 236 -3.14 -7.32 -5.20
C LEU A 236 -4.23 -6.61 -6.00
N VAL A 237 -4.42 -7.03 -7.24
CA VAL A 237 -5.47 -6.48 -8.11
C VAL A 237 -6.85 -6.67 -7.48
N ARG A 238 -7.13 -7.84 -6.90
CA ARG A 238 -8.39 -8.13 -6.20
C ARG A 238 -8.58 -7.27 -4.95
N ALA A 239 -7.52 -7.06 -4.16
CA ALA A 239 -7.55 -6.18 -2.99
C ALA A 239 -7.85 -4.72 -3.39
N LEU A 240 -7.21 -4.21 -4.46
CA LEU A 240 -7.52 -2.89 -4.99
C LEU A 240 -8.96 -2.79 -5.54
N TYR A 241 -9.47 -3.84 -6.20
CA TYR A 241 -10.86 -3.88 -6.63
C TYR A 241 -11.85 -3.86 -5.47
N SER A 242 -11.56 -4.56 -4.36
CA SER A 242 -12.44 -4.56 -3.18
C SER A 242 -12.58 -3.13 -2.64
N LEU A 243 -11.47 -2.39 -2.56
CA LEU A 243 -11.45 -1.00 -2.14
C LEU A 243 -12.20 -0.07 -3.08
N MET A 244 -12.21 -0.32 -4.40
CA MET A 244 -12.94 0.50 -5.37
C MET A 244 -14.47 0.34 -5.33
N THR A 245 -14.99 -0.72 -4.70
CA THR A 245 -16.43 -0.97 -4.68
C THR A 245 -17.19 0.10 -3.90
N ALA A 246 -18.24 0.66 -4.52
CA ALA A 246 -19.12 1.61 -3.86
C ALA A 246 -20.13 0.88 -2.97
N GLY A 247 -20.36 1.38 -1.76
CA GLY A 247 -21.41 0.83 -0.89
C GLY A 247 -21.62 1.64 0.39
N GLY A 248 -22.23 0.99 1.38
CA GLY A 248 -22.57 1.59 2.68
C GLY A 248 -21.35 1.89 3.57
N PRO A 249 -21.55 2.21 4.87
CA PRO A 249 -20.49 2.69 5.77
C PRO A 249 -19.34 1.70 6.03
N ARG A 250 -19.47 0.44 5.60
CA ARG A 250 -18.40 -0.57 5.65
C ARG A 250 -17.48 -0.56 4.44
N TYR A 251 -17.81 0.19 3.39
CA TYR A 251 -17.01 0.29 2.17
C TYR A 251 -16.04 1.47 2.26
N ALA A 252 -14.98 1.41 1.46
CA ALA A 252 -13.97 2.45 1.44
C ALA A 252 -14.56 3.83 1.09
N GLN A 253 -13.99 4.86 1.69
CA GLN A 253 -14.40 6.23 1.44
C GLN A 253 -14.20 6.62 -0.02
N ARG A 254 -14.86 7.69 -0.46
CA ARG A 254 -14.78 8.12 -1.85
C ARG A 254 -13.35 8.52 -2.26
N SER A 255 -12.59 9.20 -1.39
CA SER A 255 -11.18 9.55 -1.66
C SER A 255 -10.32 8.31 -1.87
N THR A 256 -10.37 7.36 -0.92
CA THR A 256 -9.68 6.06 -0.98
C THR A 256 -9.99 5.30 -2.26
N ARG A 257 -11.26 5.32 -2.70
CA ARG A 257 -11.68 4.71 -3.97
C ARG A 257 -11.02 5.37 -5.18
N HIS A 258 -10.88 6.69 -5.19
CA HIS A 258 -10.22 7.41 -6.26
C HIS A 258 -8.72 7.09 -6.30
N ILE A 259 -8.06 7.05 -5.14
CA ILE A 259 -6.64 6.69 -5.01
C ILE A 259 -6.42 5.24 -5.45
N ALA A 260 -7.20 4.28 -4.96
CA ALA A 260 -7.13 2.87 -5.37
C ALA A 260 -7.31 2.69 -6.88
N LYS A 261 -8.23 3.45 -7.47
CA LYS A 261 -8.44 3.44 -8.92
C LYS A 261 -7.23 4.02 -9.67
N ALA A 262 -6.69 5.15 -9.22
CA ALA A 262 -5.50 5.76 -9.80
C ALA A 262 -4.31 4.80 -9.73
N THR A 263 -4.07 4.19 -8.57
CA THR A 263 -3.01 3.21 -8.35
C THR A 263 -3.15 2.00 -9.27
N LEU A 264 -4.36 1.43 -9.39
CA LEU A 264 -4.60 0.30 -10.28
C LEU A 264 -4.41 0.64 -11.77
N GLU A 265 -4.69 1.89 -12.16
CA GLU A 265 -4.43 2.38 -13.52
C GLU A 265 -2.93 2.57 -13.81
N VAL A 266 -2.10 2.79 -12.79
CA VAL A 266 -0.63 2.88 -12.90
C VAL A 266 -0.01 1.48 -12.92
N LEU A 267 -0.41 0.61 -11.99
CA LEU A 267 0.11 -0.77 -11.85
C LEU A 267 -0.24 -1.66 -13.04
N CYS A 268 -1.45 -1.51 -13.60
CA CYS A 268 -1.96 -2.36 -14.68
C CYS A 268 -2.46 -1.51 -15.85
N PRO A 269 -1.56 -0.98 -16.71
CA PRO A 269 -1.94 -0.07 -17.79
C PRO A 269 -2.78 -0.75 -18.88
N GLU A 270 -2.54 -2.04 -19.16
CA GLU A 270 -3.19 -2.78 -20.25
C GLU A 270 -4.72 -2.88 -20.09
N GLY A 271 -5.22 -2.81 -18.86
CA GLY A 271 -6.65 -2.88 -18.55
C GLY A 271 -7.38 -1.53 -18.45
N ARG A 272 -6.70 -0.40 -18.72
CA ARG A 272 -7.30 0.94 -18.48
C ARG A 272 -8.54 1.19 -19.34
N TRP A 273 -8.48 0.80 -20.61
CA TRP A 273 -9.59 1.00 -21.55
C TRP A 273 -10.77 0.08 -21.26
N THR A 274 -10.52 -1.21 -21.01
CA THR A 274 -11.58 -2.18 -20.70
C THR A 274 -12.35 -1.76 -19.47
N ARG A 275 -11.68 -1.33 -18.40
CA ARG A 275 -12.31 -0.80 -17.18
C ARG A 275 -13.16 0.44 -17.44
N LYS A 276 -12.67 1.39 -18.27
CA LYS A 276 -13.44 2.59 -18.66
C LYS A 276 -14.70 2.20 -19.43
N TRP A 277 -14.59 1.31 -20.42
CA TRP A 277 -15.73 0.82 -21.19
C TRP A 277 -16.74 0.10 -20.32
N ILE A 278 -16.30 -0.80 -19.43
CA ILE A 278 -17.17 -1.52 -18.49
C ILE A 278 -17.95 -0.52 -17.62
N ASN A 279 -17.27 0.48 -17.05
CA ASN A 279 -17.91 1.49 -16.21
C ASN A 279 -18.93 2.34 -17.00
N VAL A 280 -18.59 2.72 -18.24
CA VAL A 280 -19.54 3.40 -19.14
C VAL A 280 -20.74 2.50 -19.44
N CYS A 281 -20.54 1.24 -19.82
CA CYS A 281 -21.61 0.29 -20.09
C CYS A 281 -22.54 0.10 -18.88
N PHE A 282 -22.00 -0.05 -17.67
CA PHE A 282 -22.82 -0.16 -16.45
C PHE A 282 -23.59 1.13 -16.13
N ARG A 283 -22.99 2.30 -16.35
CA ARG A 283 -23.71 3.57 -16.22
C ARG A 283 -24.84 3.68 -17.23
N LEU A 284 -24.60 3.25 -18.48
CA LEU A 284 -25.62 3.23 -19.53
C LEU A 284 -26.76 2.25 -19.24
N LEU A 285 -26.46 1.13 -18.58
CA LEU A 285 -27.46 0.14 -18.16
C LEU A 285 -28.33 0.65 -17.00
N HIS A 286 -27.84 1.58 -16.19
CA HIS A 286 -28.57 2.08 -15.04
C HIS A 286 -29.82 2.86 -15.49
N GLN A 287 -30.98 2.48 -14.94
CA GLN A 287 -32.31 2.91 -15.41
C GLN A 287 -32.48 4.44 -15.52
N HIS A 288 -31.83 5.20 -14.65
CA HIS A 288 -31.82 6.67 -14.69
C HIS A 288 -31.07 7.26 -15.89
N TYR A 289 -29.92 6.71 -16.29
CA TYR A 289 -29.14 7.23 -17.43
C TYR A 289 -29.72 6.78 -18.76
N PHE A 290 -30.21 5.55 -18.83
CA PHE A 290 -30.91 5.05 -20.01
C PHE A 290 -32.16 5.87 -20.34
N SER A 291 -32.87 6.35 -19.30
CA SER A 291 -34.03 7.24 -19.46
C SER A 291 -33.65 8.59 -20.11
N TRP A 292 -32.52 9.18 -19.71
CA TRP A 292 -32.03 10.41 -20.33
C TRP A 292 -31.60 10.20 -21.79
N ILE A 293 -30.93 9.09 -22.10
CA ILE A 293 -30.54 8.76 -23.47
C ILE A 293 -31.76 8.52 -24.36
N LYS A 294 -32.76 7.78 -23.88
CA LYS A 294 -34.04 7.64 -24.57
C LYS A 294 -34.70 8.99 -24.82
N SER A 295 -34.71 9.88 -23.82
CA SER A 295 -35.27 11.22 -23.94
C SER A 295 -34.52 12.08 -24.97
N LEU A 296 -33.19 11.97 -25.03
CA LEU A 296 -32.35 12.63 -26.03
C LEU A 296 -32.63 12.10 -27.45
N VAL A 297 -32.74 10.79 -27.61
CA VAL A 297 -33.03 10.15 -28.90
C VAL A 297 -34.42 10.54 -29.39
N LEU A 298 -35.43 10.54 -28.50
CA LEU A 298 -36.78 10.97 -28.83
C LEU A 298 -36.82 12.47 -29.19
N TYR A 299 -36.09 13.31 -28.48
CA TYR A 299 -35.96 14.74 -28.79
C TYR A 299 -35.31 14.98 -30.16
N LEU A 300 -34.21 14.28 -30.47
CA LEU A 300 -33.54 14.38 -31.77
C LEU A 300 -34.44 13.90 -32.91
N ARG A 301 -35.19 12.81 -32.69
CA ARG A 301 -36.19 12.31 -33.64
C ARG A 301 -37.28 13.34 -33.91
N ASP A 302 -37.83 13.95 -32.86
CA ASP A 302 -38.90 14.96 -33.01
C ASP A 302 -38.38 16.23 -33.69
N LYS A 303 -37.16 16.67 -33.39
CA LYS A 303 -36.47 17.77 -34.10
C LYS A 303 -36.26 17.47 -35.58
N ALA A 304 -35.80 16.26 -35.92
CA ALA A 304 -35.62 15.83 -37.30
C ALA A 304 -36.96 15.78 -38.04
N TRP A 305 -38.01 15.26 -37.38
CA TRP A 305 -39.36 15.21 -37.94
C TRP A 305 -39.95 16.61 -38.18
N GLN A 306 -39.71 17.56 -37.26
CA GLN A 306 -40.09 18.96 -37.44
C GLN A 306 -39.39 19.61 -38.62
N GLN A 307 -38.11 19.31 -38.86
CA GLN A 307 -37.40 19.82 -40.04
C GLN A 307 -37.93 19.21 -41.35
N VAL A 308 -38.26 17.92 -41.35
CA VAL A 308 -38.90 17.27 -42.51
C VAL A 308 -40.27 17.89 -42.78
N LEU A 309 -41.10 18.09 -41.75
CA LEU A 309 -42.40 18.75 -41.88
C LEU A 309 -42.27 20.21 -42.36
N TRP A 310 -41.27 20.95 -41.87
CA TRP A 310 -40.99 22.31 -42.32
C TRP A 310 -40.60 22.34 -43.80
N LEU A 311 -39.70 21.45 -44.25
CA LEU A 311 -39.33 21.31 -45.66
C LEU A 311 -40.53 20.89 -46.54
N TYR A 312 -41.36 19.99 -46.04
CA TYR A 312 -42.57 19.54 -46.75
C TYR A 312 -43.61 20.67 -46.86
N GLY A 313 -43.77 21.49 -45.81
CA GLY A 313 -44.61 22.69 -45.83
C GLY A 313 -44.08 23.78 -46.75
N LEU A 314 -42.76 23.88 -46.92
CA LEU A 314 -42.11 24.81 -47.86
C LEU A 314 -42.34 24.37 -49.32
N LEU A 315 -42.27 23.06 -49.59
CA LEU A 315 -42.59 22.45 -50.88
C LEU A 315 -44.08 22.52 -51.27
N LEU A 316 -44.97 22.45 -50.28
CA LEU A 316 -46.43 22.54 -50.49
C LEU A 316 -46.98 23.96 -50.33
N SER A 317 -46.15 24.94 -49.97
CA SER A 317 -46.60 26.33 -49.95
C SER A 317 -46.96 26.74 -51.39
N PRO A 318 -48.22 27.10 -51.67
CA PRO A 318 -48.57 27.56 -53.00
C PRO A 318 -47.77 28.84 -53.25
N PHE A 319 -47.11 28.90 -54.40
CA PHE A 319 -46.41 30.07 -54.91
C PHE A 319 -47.43 31.21 -55.07
N SER A 320 -47.73 31.90 -53.96
CA SER A 320 -48.61 33.04 -53.93
C SER A 320 -47.88 34.18 -54.61
N ALA A 321 -48.13 34.35 -55.91
CA ALA A 321 -47.71 35.50 -56.68
C ALA A 321 -48.08 36.80 -55.94
N PRO A 322 -47.19 37.81 -55.92
CA PRO A 322 -47.47 39.07 -55.24
C PRO A 322 -48.65 39.77 -55.92
N LYS A 323 -49.73 40.00 -55.18
CA LYS A 323 -50.80 40.91 -55.59
C LYS A 323 -50.26 42.34 -55.51
N ASN A 324 -50.10 42.97 -56.67
CA ASN A 324 -49.89 44.41 -56.78
C ASN A 324 -51.18 45.14 -56.38
N ASP A 325 -51.29 45.54 -55.12
CA ASP A 325 -52.30 46.51 -54.69
C ASP A 325 -51.80 47.92 -55.01
N TYR A 326 -52.29 48.48 -56.12
CA TYR A 326 -52.21 49.92 -56.37
C TYR A 326 -53.23 50.63 -55.46
N PRO A 327 -52.87 51.70 -54.74
CA PRO A 327 -53.83 52.48 -53.97
C PRO A 327 -54.64 53.36 -54.91
N THR A 328 -55.92 53.03 -55.12
CA THR A 328 -56.90 53.94 -55.70
C THR A 328 -57.15 55.08 -54.73
N LYS A 329 -56.62 56.27 -55.07
CA LYS A 329 -57.08 57.54 -54.51
C LYS A 329 -58.51 57.81 -55.01
N THR A 330 -59.44 58.00 -54.09
CA THR A 330 -60.71 58.67 -54.35
C THR A 330 -60.85 59.88 -53.44
N LEU A 331 -61.23 60.97 -54.09
CA LEU A 331 -61.41 62.38 -53.68
C LEU A 331 -61.98 62.64 -52.29
#